data_AF-A0A822FS56-F1
#
_entry.id   AF-A0A822FS56-F1
#
_cell.length_a   1.000
_cell.length_b   1.000
_cell.length_c   1.000
_cell.angle_alpha   90.00
_cell.angle_beta   90.00
_cell.angle_gamma   90.00
#
_symmetry.space_group_name_H-M   'P 1'
#
loop_
_entity.id
_entity.type
_entity.pdbx_description
1 polymer ?
#
loop_
_entity_poly.entity_id
_entity_poly.type
_entity_poly.pdbx_seq_one_letter_code
_entity_poly.pdbx_strand_id
1 'polypeptide(L)' 'YGEIEAITVCDNLGEHPVGNIYIKFRYEKDAERAVADLNTRWFDRKPIYAELRSRSRSHSSSRRNRLR' A
#
# COMPACT_ATOMS: atom_id res chain seq x y z
N TYR A 1 5.10 -10.56 8.09
CA TYR A 1 4.05 -9.81 8.81
C TYR A 1 2.80 -10.64 9.00
N GLY A 2 2.21 -11.23 7.96
CA GLY A 2 1.03 -12.10 8.08
C GLY A 2 0.50 -12.55 6.71
N GLU A 3 -0.67 -13.16 6.67
CA GLU A 3 -1.36 -13.52 5.43
C GLU A 3 -1.87 -12.25 4.70
N ILE A 4 -1.52 -12.14 3.43
CA ILE A 4 -1.89 -11.00 2.58
C ILE A 4 -3.11 -11.40 1.75
N GLU A 5 -4.18 -10.62 1.85
CA GLU A 5 -5.40 -10.82 1.06
C GLU A 5 -5.32 -10.15 -0.32
N ALA A 6 -4.69 -8.98 -0.40
CA ALA A 6 -4.57 -8.24 -1.64
C ALA A 6 -3.40 -7.26 -1.62
N ILE A 7 -2.77 -7.05 -2.77
CA ILE A 7 -1.76 -6.01 -3.00
C ILE A 7 -2.20 -5.19 -4.21
N THR A 8 -2.15 -3.87 -4.10
CA THR A 8 -2.39 -2.95 -5.22
C THR A 8 -1.18 -2.04 -5.36
N VAL A 9 -0.56 -2.09 -6.53
CA VAL A 9 0.49 -1.15 -6.93
C VAL A 9 -0.17 -0.10 -7.81
N CYS A 10 -0.19 1.15 -7.35
CA CYS A 10 -0.69 2.25 -8.15
C CYS A 10 0.43 2.76 -9.06
N ASP A 11 0.31 2.49 -10.36
CA ASP A 11 1.12 3.14 -11.38
C ASP A 11 0.67 4.59 -11.54
N ASN A 12 1.43 5.52 -10.96
CA ASN A 12 1.29 6.92 -11.31
C ASN A 12 2.06 7.11 -12.62
N LEU A 13 1.35 7.37 -13.73
CA LEU A 13 1.94 7.71 -15.03
C LEU A 13 2.73 9.03 -14.96
N GLY A 14 3.89 9.00 -14.34
CA GLY A 14 4.84 10.09 -14.26
C GLY A 14 6.26 9.52 -14.33
N GLU A 15 7.16 10.28 -14.94
CA GLU A 15 8.58 9.98 -15.21
C GLU A 15 9.44 9.60 -13.99
N HIS A 16 8.86 9.57 -12.79
CA HIS A 16 9.47 9.11 -11.55
C HIS A 16 8.52 8.15 -10.83
N PRO A 17 8.99 6.99 -10.33
CA PRO A 17 8.15 6.00 -9.67
C PRO A 17 7.67 6.52 -8.30
N VAL A 18 6.66 7.36 -8.30
CA VAL A 18 5.86 7.70 -7.12
C VAL A 18 4.73 6.67 -7.09
N GLY A 19 5.05 5.41 -6.82
CA GLY A 19 4.06 4.34 -6.77
C GLY A 19 3.54 4.17 -5.35
N ASN A 20 2.28 4.52 -5.10
CA ASN A 20 1.65 4.14 -3.83
C ASN A 20 1.36 2.64 -3.86
N ILE A 21 1.81 1.93 -2.83
CA ILE A 21 1.54 0.50 -2.67
C ILE A 21 0.56 0.34 -1.51
N TYR A 22 -0.54 -0.35 -1.75
CA TYR A 22 -1.53 -0.69 -0.74
C TYR A 22 -1.51 -2.19 -0.50
N ILE A 23 -1.33 -2.60 0.76
CA ILE A 23 -1.32 -4.00 1.17
C ILE A 23 -2.49 -4.21 2.12
N LYS A 24 -3.35 -5.18 1.81
CA LYS A 24 -4.44 -5.62 2.67
C LYS A 24 -4.03 -6.93 3.35
N PHE A 25 -3.86 -6.88 4.66
CA PHE A 25 -3.65 -8.07 5.49
C PHE A 25 -4.98 -8.69 5.91
N ARG A 26 -4.97 -9.99 6.18
CA ARG A 26 -6.11 -10.72 6.73
C ARG A 26 -6.43 -10.29 8.17
N TYR A 27 -5.40 -9.99 8.95
CA TYR A 27 -5.52 -9.58 10.34
C TYR A 27 -4.95 -8.17 10.56
N GLU A 28 -5.65 -7.37 11.36
CA GLU A 28 -5.25 -5.99 11.68
C GLU A 28 -3.91 -5.92 12.41
N LYS A 29 -3.67 -6.86 13.34
CA LYS A 29 -2.40 -6.97 14.08
C LYS A 29 -1.19 -7.15 13.15
N ASP A 30 -1.37 -7.83 12.02
CA ASP A 30 -0.28 -8.03 11.06
C ASP A 30 0.00 -6.76 10.25
N ALA A 31 -1.03 -5.95 9.98
CA ALA A 31 -0.87 -4.64 9.38
C ALA A 31 -0.13 -3.67 10.33
N GLU A 32 -0.47 -3.66 11.62
CA GLU A 32 0.21 -2.83 12.62
C GLU A 32 1.70 -3.17 12.71
N ARG A 33 2.03 -4.46 12.78
CA ARG A 33 3.41 -4.95 12.77
C ARG A 33 4.15 -4.55 11.50
N ALA A 34 3.47 -4.67 10.34
CA ALA A 34 4.07 -4.27 9.06
C ALA A 34 4.40 -2.79 9.03
N VAL A 35 3.49 -1.91 9.49
CA VAL A 35 3.71 -0.46 9.50
C VAL A 35 4.83 -0.08 10.47
N ALA A 36 4.87 -0.66 11.67
CA ALA A 36 5.93 -0.41 12.63
C ALA A 36 7.31 -0.79 12.07
N ASP A 37 7.42 -1.97 11.45
CA ASP A 37 8.70 -2.45 10.91
C ASP A 37 9.11 -1.69 9.63
N LEU A 38 8.18 -1.45 8.70
CA LEU A 38 8.49 -0.78 7.43
C LEU A 38 8.99 0.66 7.64
N ASN A 39 8.45 1.39 8.61
CA ASN A 39 8.92 2.75 8.91
C ASN A 39 10.34 2.81 9.49
N THR A 40 10.93 1.67 9.87
CA THR A 40 12.34 1.58 10.30
C THR A 40 13.29 1.18 9.16
N ARG A 41 12.75 0.83 7.99
CA ARG A 41 13.50 0.26 6.87
C ARG A 41 13.80 1.28 5.79
N TRP A 42 14.88 1.01 5.07
CA TRP A 42 15.36 1.80 3.94
C TRP A 42 15.29 0.96 2.66
N PHE A 43 14.90 1.60 1.56
CA PHE A 43 14.86 1.01 0.23
C PHE A 43 15.43 2.00 -0.78
N ASP A 44 16.40 1.56 -1.59
CA ASP A 44 17.06 2.41 -2.59
C ASP A 44 17.57 3.76 -2.03
N ARG A 45 18.25 3.70 -0.87
CA ARG A 45 18.76 4.88 -0.12
C ARG A 45 17.69 5.90 0.27
N LYS A 46 16.40 5.54 0.21
CA LYS A 46 15.27 6.33 0.69
C LYS A 46 14.59 5.61 1.85
N PRO A 47 14.14 6.32 2.89
CA PRO A 47 13.33 5.72 3.94
C PRO A 47 11.98 5.28 3.36
N ILE A 48 11.48 4.14 3.84
CA ILE A 48 10.13 3.66 3.50
C ILE A 48 9.13 4.36 4.44
N TYR A 49 8.04 4.86 3.87
CA TYR A 49 6.92 5.43 4.62
C TYR A 49 5.71 4.52 4.54
N ALA A 50 5.22 4.05 5.68
CA ALA A 50 4.04 3.20 5.78
C ALA A 50 3.03 3.81 6.76
N GLU A 51 1.74 3.78 6.40
CA GLU A 51 0.65 4.26 7.25
C GLU A 51 -0.49 3.23 7.32
N LEU A 52 -1.18 3.17 8.47
CA LEU A 52 -2.39 2.38 8.62
C LEU A 52 -3.59 3.17 8.11
N ARG A 53 -4.41 2.54 7.26
CA ARG A 53 -5.68 3.09 6.79
C ARG A 53 -6.81 2.23 7.33
N SER A 54 -7.66 2.80 8.18
CA SER A 54 -8.91 2.15 8.56
C SER A 54 -9.80 2.01 7.33
N ARG A 55 -10.32 0.81 7.10
CA ARG A 55 -11.24 0.54 5.99
C ARG A 55 -12.64 1.03 6.36
N SER A 56 -12.82 2.34 6.48
CA SER A 56 -14.15 2.92 6.26
C SER A 56 -14.49 2.66 4.78
N ARG A 57 -15.72 2.23 4.52
CA ARG A 57 -16.20 1.72 3.22
C ARG A 57 -15.63 2.50 2.03
N SER A 58 -15.07 1.75 1.07
CA SER A 58 -14.76 2.15 -0.31
C SER A 58 -13.53 3.03 -0.55
N HIS A 59 -12.32 2.49 -0.35
CA HIS A 59 -11.22 2.84 -1.27
C HIS A 59 -11.46 2.08 -2.58
N SER A 60 -12.42 2.56 -3.37
CA SER A 60 -12.52 2.21 -4.77
C SER A 60 -11.30 2.80 -5.49
N SER A 61 -10.15 2.13 -5.38
CA SER A 61 -9.08 2.20 -6.39
C SER A 61 -9.54 1.48 -7.65
N SER A 62 -10.75 1.80 -8.12
CA SER A 62 -11.20 1.56 -9.48
C SER A 62 -11.05 2.88 -10.21
N ARG A 63 -9.82 3.22 -10.61
CA ARG A 63 -9.68 3.74 -11.98
C ARG A 63 -9.84 2.54 -12.90
N ARG A 64 -11.09 2.05 -12.98
CA ARG A 64 -11.56 1.32 -14.14
C ARG A 64 -11.43 2.33 -15.27
N ASN A 65 -10.37 2.23 -16.06
CA ASN A 65 -10.36 2.83 -17.37
C ASN A 65 -11.56 2.22 -18.10
N ARG A 66 -12.68 2.94 -18.07
CA ARG A 66 -13.80 2.70 -18.96
C ARG A 66 -13.31 3.23 -20.30
N LEU A 67 -12.58 2.38 -21.03
CA LEU A 67 -12.41 2.56 -22.46
C LEU A 67 -13.83 2.66 -23.04
N ARG A 68 -14.17 3.84 -23.54
CA ARG A 68 -15.14 3.99 -24.62
C ARG A 68 -14.35 3.92 -25.91
#